data_AF-A0AA42ZLD4-F1
#
_entry.id   AF-A0AA42ZLD4-F1
#
_cell.length_a   1.000
_cell.length_b   1.000
_cell.length_c   1.000
_cell.angle_alpha   90.00
_cell.angle_beta   90.00
_cell.angle_gamma   90.00
#
_symmetry.space_group_name_H-M   'P 1'
#
loop_
_entity.id
_entity.type
_entity.pdbx_description
1 polymer ?
#
loop_
_entity_poly.entity_id
_entity_poly.type
_entity_poly.pdbx_seq_one_letter_code
_entity_poly.pdbx_strand_id
1 'polypeptide(L)'
;MKISFSFGWSGLAIASVALIAVLAGSYAGAEYYSSRSSFCGGVCHVMEEQYQAWKKSGHHAPKVEAEKQASCIDCHFLPGGHGSFKGKMEGIRHLAAYLYDRDAHLPIRPVVKDGACLRSGCHAIEKFQDEEVEYGEKSTFKHKAHFEKETLKGQKLFCDTCHVKHSAEKHFETPKAVCFTCHLRPADPQENEQIADQPQLVKASLDPGATEDLSNGANKGANKGADNGVKYGASVGFNEGANKCALCHKIPTKSLQQQLSADDKSKKPITHETLEKAKVPCESCHRHQVAASDRIKTDECLNCHSASKELSSKGRDGKLMHDEHVAGRRADCVECHQPSQHGARKDYLTGIRTACAECHQDQHRFQNMLLAGARVSENVSPTPALMDAVTTNCAGCHTKPKHSKGQLVKTGSGETCVKCHTPEHDKMLDDWKDVLEREVGFVKETETEALEALAAAEGKLDAAKLEEAREMIAVGQELFNVVQIGNGVHNKKYSIMILDEAITNFEDTIDLLDSEN
;
A
#
# COMPACT_ATOMS: atom_id res chain seq x y z
N MET A 1 2.67 15.07 -74.35
CA MET A 1 3.75 14.09 -74.06
C MET A 1 3.31 13.27 -72.84
N LYS A 2 2.79 12.05 -73.05
CA LYS A 2 2.41 11.16 -71.94
C LYS A 2 3.64 10.35 -71.55
N ILE A 3 4.25 10.66 -70.42
CA ILE A 3 5.37 9.88 -69.87
C ILE A 3 4.75 8.65 -69.20
N SER A 4 4.77 7.51 -69.90
CA SER A 4 4.40 6.22 -69.31
C SER A 4 5.63 5.62 -68.61
N PHE A 5 5.65 5.68 -67.28
CA PHE A 5 6.63 4.93 -66.50
C PHE A 5 6.23 3.45 -66.49
N SER A 6 6.88 2.62 -67.32
CA SER A 6 6.79 1.17 -67.14
C SER A 6 7.72 0.78 -65.98
N PHE A 7 7.17 0.65 -64.78
CA PHE A 7 7.92 0.10 -63.66
C PHE A 7 8.15 -1.40 -63.93
N GLY A 8 9.33 -1.75 -64.45
CA GLY A 8 9.78 -3.14 -64.50
C GLY A 8 9.86 -3.70 -63.08
N TRP A 9 9.67 -5.02 -62.93
CA TRP A 9 9.70 -5.71 -61.64
C TRP A 9 10.95 -5.38 -60.80
N SER A 10 12.07 -5.12 -61.46
CA SER A 10 13.34 -4.70 -60.83
C SER A 10 13.27 -3.31 -60.19
N GLY A 11 12.57 -2.35 -60.80
CA GLY A 11 12.37 -1.01 -60.23
C GLY A 11 11.43 -1.04 -59.02
N LEU A 12 10.41 -1.90 -59.07
CA LEU A 12 9.48 -2.12 -57.96
C LEU A 12 10.20 -2.77 -56.77
N ALA A 13 11.06 -3.76 -57.01
CA ALA A 13 11.88 -4.39 -55.98
C ALA A 13 12.85 -3.39 -55.31
N ILE A 14 13.53 -2.54 -56.08
CA ILE A 14 14.46 -1.52 -55.55
C ILE A 14 13.70 -0.50 -54.70
N ALA A 15 12.54 -0.02 -55.19
CA ALA A 15 11.70 0.91 -54.44
C ALA A 15 11.19 0.29 -53.12
N SER A 16 10.81 -0.99 -53.12
CA SER A 16 10.40 -1.71 -51.91
C SER A 16 11.54 -1.86 -50.91
N VAL A 17 12.75 -2.21 -51.35
CA VAL A 17 13.92 -2.33 -50.46
C VAL A 17 14.30 -0.97 -49.87
N ALA A 18 14.29 0.10 -50.67
CA ALA A 18 14.54 1.45 -50.20
C ALA A 18 13.50 1.89 -49.16
N LEU A 19 12.21 1.60 -49.40
CA LEU A 19 11.14 1.89 -48.44
C LEU A 19 11.32 1.13 -47.13
N ILE A 20 11.66 -0.17 -47.19
CA ILE A 20 11.93 -0.98 -46.00
C ILE A 20 13.12 -0.42 -45.21
N ALA A 21 14.21 -0.03 -45.89
CA ALA A 21 15.37 0.55 -45.24
C ALA A 21 15.05 1.89 -44.55
N VAL A 22 14.25 2.75 -45.20
CA VAL A 22 13.79 4.01 -44.61
C VAL A 22 12.90 3.74 -43.39
N LEU A 23 11.92 2.83 -43.49
CA LEU A 23 11.05 2.48 -42.37
C LEU A 23 11.83 1.87 -41.19
N ALA A 24 12.81 1.00 -41.47
CA ALA A 24 13.67 0.42 -40.45
C ALA A 24 14.55 1.49 -39.78
N GLY A 25 15.10 2.42 -40.55
CA GLY A 25 15.87 3.56 -40.03
C GLY A 25 15.03 4.51 -39.18
N SER A 26 13.82 4.85 -39.63
CA SER A 26 12.86 5.66 -38.88
C SER A 26 12.44 4.97 -37.58
N TYR A 27 12.17 3.66 -37.62
CA TYR A 27 11.85 2.88 -36.43
C TYR A 27 13.01 2.87 -35.43
N ALA A 28 14.23 2.59 -35.89
CA ALA A 28 15.42 2.58 -35.04
C ALA A 28 15.70 3.97 -34.42
N GLY A 29 15.50 5.05 -35.18
CA GLY A 29 15.62 6.42 -34.69
C GLY A 29 14.60 6.75 -33.60
N ALA A 30 13.32 6.40 -33.83
CA ALA A 30 12.25 6.58 -32.86
C ALA A 30 12.48 5.74 -31.58
N GLU A 31 12.95 4.50 -31.74
CA GLU A 31 13.36 3.63 -30.63
C GLU A 31 14.50 4.23 -29.82
N TYR A 32 15.55 4.72 -30.48
CA TYR A 32 16.69 5.32 -29.80
C TYR A 32 16.32 6.61 -29.05
N TYR A 33 15.44 7.43 -29.63
CA TYR A 33 15.00 8.68 -29.01
C TYR A 33 14.10 8.44 -27.78
N SER A 34 13.05 7.61 -27.93
CA SER A 34 12.08 7.31 -26.87
C SER A 34 12.65 6.50 -25.69
N SER A 35 13.83 5.90 -25.86
CA SER A 35 14.51 5.11 -24.84
C SER A 35 15.44 5.93 -23.93
N ARG A 36 15.63 7.23 -24.21
CA ARG A 36 16.53 8.08 -23.42
C ARG A 36 15.88 8.50 -22.11
N SER A 37 16.67 8.54 -21.04
CA SER A 37 16.21 9.09 -19.74
C SER A 37 15.74 10.53 -19.82
N SER A 38 16.34 11.34 -20.70
CA SER A 38 15.92 12.72 -20.97
C SER A 38 14.55 12.79 -21.66
N PHE A 39 14.19 11.80 -22.47
CA PHE A 39 12.85 11.71 -23.06
C PHE A 39 11.84 11.41 -21.95
N CYS A 40 12.12 10.45 -21.08
CA CYS A 40 11.26 10.13 -19.94
C CYS A 40 11.06 11.32 -19.01
N GLY A 41 12.13 12.08 -18.68
CA GLY A 41 12.04 13.24 -17.80
C GLY A 41 11.46 14.50 -18.45
N GLY A 42 11.70 14.71 -19.75
CA GLY A 42 11.35 15.98 -20.42
C GLY A 42 10.08 15.96 -21.29
N VAL A 43 9.58 14.78 -21.69
CA VAL A 43 8.39 14.66 -22.55
C VAL A 43 7.15 14.19 -21.77
N CYS A 44 7.34 13.44 -20.69
CA CYS A 44 6.25 13.00 -19.83
C CYS A 44 6.16 13.90 -18.58
N HIS A 45 5.10 14.70 -18.45
CA HIS A 45 4.94 15.69 -17.36
C HIS A 45 5.00 15.08 -15.93
N VAL A 46 4.53 13.84 -15.74
CA VAL A 46 4.51 13.16 -14.42
C VAL A 46 5.86 12.61 -13.98
N MET A 47 6.90 12.71 -14.81
CA MET A 47 8.20 12.06 -14.59
C MET A 47 9.33 13.01 -14.17
N GLU A 48 9.08 14.31 -14.08
CA GLU A 48 10.11 15.31 -13.79
C GLU A 48 10.72 15.12 -12.38
N GLU A 49 9.90 14.97 -11.34
CA GLU A 49 10.38 14.70 -9.97
C GLU A 49 11.28 13.46 -9.92
N GLN A 50 10.86 12.40 -10.61
CA GLN A 50 11.49 11.09 -10.65
C GLN A 50 12.82 11.18 -11.40
N TYR A 51 12.86 11.95 -12.48
CA TYR A 51 14.08 12.23 -13.23
C TYR A 51 15.10 13.02 -12.40
N GLN A 52 14.65 14.04 -11.65
CA GLN A 52 15.52 14.80 -10.75
C GLN A 52 16.04 13.96 -9.58
N ALA A 53 15.19 13.12 -8.99
CA ALA A 53 15.59 12.20 -7.94
C ALA A 53 16.56 11.11 -8.46
N TRP A 54 16.37 10.63 -9.71
CA TRP A 54 17.28 9.65 -10.34
C TRP A 54 18.66 10.24 -10.57
N LYS A 55 18.76 11.50 -11.03
CA LYS A 55 20.03 12.21 -11.23
C LYS A 55 20.90 12.29 -9.97
N LYS A 56 20.29 12.23 -8.78
CA LYS A 56 20.98 12.24 -7.49
C LYS A 56 21.36 10.83 -7.00
N SER A 57 20.91 9.77 -7.69
CA SER A 57 21.13 8.39 -7.27
C SER A 57 22.47 7.83 -7.74
N GLY A 58 22.97 6.80 -7.04
CA GLY A 58 24.18 6.08 -7.45
C GLY A 58 24.06 5.36 -8.80
N HIS A 59 22.84 5.14 -9.29
CA HIS A 59 22.60 4.56 -10.61
C HIS A 59 22.77 5.57 -11.76
N HIS A 60 22.70 6.88 -11.49
CA HIS A 60 22.98 7.93 -12.46
C HIS A 60 24.47 8.26 -12.55
N ALA A 61 25.15 8.34 -11.41
CA ALA A 61 26.58 8.64 -11.31
C ALA A 61 27.27 7.54 -10.49
N PRO A 62 27.62 6.39 -11.13
CA PRO A 62 28.29 5.29 -10.44
C PRO A 62 29.61 5.73 -9.83
N LYS A 63 29.92 5.21 -8.63
CA LYS A 63 31.12 5.60 -7.85
C LYS A 63 32.39 4.89 -8.31
N VAL A 64 32.27 3.89 -9.19
CA VAL A 64 33.37 3.09 -9.72
C VAL A 64 33.41 3.29 -11.24
N GLU A 65 34.57 3.66 -11.81
CA GLU A 65 34.72 3.92 -13.27
C GLU A 65 34.35 2.72 -14.16
N ALA A 66 34.39 1.49 -13.61
CA ALA A 66 34.02 0.27 -14.31
C ALA A 66 32.50 0.02 -14.39
N GLU A 67 31.68 0.80 -13.69
CA GLU A 67 30.23 0.65 -13.65
C GLU A 67 29.55 1.56 -14.68
N LYS A 68 28.64 0.99 -15.47
CA LYS A 68 27.88 1.74 -16.48
C LYS A 68 26.74 2.50 -15.80
N GLN A 69 26.56 3.77 -16.15
CA GLN A 69 25.37 4.54 -15.80
C GLN A 69 24.10 3.78 -16.25
N ALA A 70 23.17 3.57 -15.33
CA ALA A 70 21.90 2.90 -15.62
C ALA A 70 20.86 3.94 -16.05
N SER A 71 20.30 3.76 -17.24
CA SER A 71 19.21 4.58 -17.77
C SER A 71 17.85 4.14 -17.20
N CYS A 72 16.84 5.00 -17.30
CA CYS A 72 15.46 4.70 -16.90
C CYS A 72 14.95 3.36 -17.46
N ILE A 73 15.24 3.08 -18.74
CA ILE A 73 14.78 1.83 -19.37
C ILE A 73 15.53 0.59 -18.87
N ASP A 74 16.71 0.75 -18.28
CA ASP A 74 17.46 -0.39 -17.75
C ASP A 74 16.75 -1.03 -16.54
N CYS A 75 15.99 -0.24 -15.78
CA CYS A 75 15.20 -0.72 -14.65
C CYS A 75 13.74 -0.97 -15.02
N HIS A 76 13.13 -0.09 -15.82
CA HIS A 76 11.68 -0.16 -16.10
C HIS A 76 11.28 -1.10 -17.23
N PHE A 77 12.24 -1.59 -18.04
CA PHE A 77 11.99 -2.51 -19.16
C PHE A 77 12.80 -3.78 -18.94
N LEU A 78 12.22 -4.95 -19.18
CA LEU A 78 12.98 -6.21 -19.11
C LEU A 78 14.03 -6.29 -20.23
N PRO A 79 15.19 -6.94 -19.99
CA PRO A 79 16.22 -7.10 -21.01
C PRO A 79 15.73 -7.95 -22.20
N GLY A 80 16.25 -7.68 -23.39
CA GLY A 80 15.92 -8.35 -24.65
C GLY A 80 14.87 -7.61 -25.50
N GLY A 81 14.91 -7.82 -26.83
CA GLY A 81 14.06 -7.08 -27.79
C GLY A 81 12.56 -7.23 -27.53
N HIS A 82 12.11 -8.40 -27.06
CA HIS A 82 10.72 -8.64 -26.69
C HIS A 82 10.31 -7.88 -25.41
N GLY A 83 11.22 -7.71 -24.45
CA GLY A 83 10.99 -6.93 -23.23
C GLY A 83 10.89 -5.43 -23.51
N SER A 84 11.76 -4.91 -24.39
CA SER A 84 11.70 -3.52 -24.90
C SER A 84 10.35 -3.25 -25.59
N PHE A 85 9.96 -4.12 -26.54
CA PHE A 85 8.69 -3.98 -27.25
C PHE A 85 7.48 -4.04 -26.32
N LYS A 86 7.44 -5.00 -25.39
CA LYS A 86 6.35 -5.10 -24.41
C LYS A 86 6.27 -3.86 -23.52
N GLY A 87 7.39 -3.38 -22.99
CA GLY A 87 7.41 -2.16 -22.18
C GLY A 87 6.92 -0.93 -22.95
N LYS A 88 7.22 -0.83 -24.25
CA LYS A 88 6.72 0.24 -25.12
C LYS A 88 5.22 0.11 -25.37
N MET A 89 4.72 -1.10 -25.61
CA MET A 89 3.28 -1.34 -25.77
C MET A 89 2.51 -1.05 -24.47
N GLU A 90 3.09 -1.38 -23.30
CA GLU A 90 2.52 -0.97 -22.00
C GLU A 90 2.57 0.55 -21.83
N GLY A 91 3.67 1.22 -22.21
CA GLY A 91 3.77 2.68 -22.20
C GLY A 91 2.77 3.35 -23.14
N ILE A 92 2.55 2.80 -24.34
CA ILE A 92 1.51 3.25 -25.28
C ILE A 92 0.13 2.94 -24.73
N ARG A 93 -0.08 1.82 -24.04
CA ARG A 93 -1.35 1.54 -23.35
C ARG A 93 -1.59 2.48 -22.19
N HIS A 94 -0.56 2.90 -21.46
CA HIS A 94 -0.66 3.90 -20.40
C HIS A 94 -0.93 5.28 -20.97
N LEU A 95 -0.26 5.64 -22.07
CA LEU A 95 -0.53 6.87 -22.80
C LEU A 95 -1.93 6.85 -23.41
N ALA A 96 -2.34 5.76 -24.04
CA ALA A 96 -3.68 5.59 -24.59
C ALA A 96 -4.73 5.56 -23.49
N ALA A 97 -4.48 4.88 -22.36
CA ALA A 97 -5.33 4.95 -21.19
C ALA A 97 -5.45 6.40 -20.74
N TYR A 98 -4.35 7.11 -20.53
CA TYR A 98 -4.33 8.53 -20.19
C TYR A 98 -5.07 9.40 -21.23
N LEU A 99 -4.91 9.15 -22.53
CA LEU A 99 -5.56 9.93 -23.59
C LEU A 99 -7.05 9.61 -23.77
N TYR A 100 -7.49 8.42 -23.34
CA TYR A 100 -8.87 7.93 -23.51
C TYR A 100 -9.69 8.03 -22.22
N ASP A 101 -9.02 7.98 -21.07
CA ASP A 101 -9.52 8.13 -19.71
C ASP A 101 -8.34 8.65 -18.86
N ARG A 102 -8.24 9.98 -18.71
CA ARG A 102 -7.17 10.62 -17.92
C ARG A 102 -7.09 10.12 -16.48
N ASP A 103 -8.13 9.42 -16.03
CA ASP A 103 -8.34 8.93 -14.68
C ASP A 103 -8.15 7.41 -14.56
N ALA A 104 -7.75 6.75 -15.66
CA ALA A 104 -7.44 5.33 -15.67
C ALA A 104 -6.37 5.06 -14.60
N HIS A 105 -6.74 4.26 -13.59
CA HIS A 105 -5.88 3.92 -12.46
C HIS A 105 -4.67 3.08 -12.90
N LEU A 106 -3.64 3.76 -13.41
CA LEU A 106 -2.34 3.20 -13.74
C LEU A 106 -1.74 2.52 -12.50
N PRO A 107 -0.86 1.51 -12.66
CA PRO A 107 -0.18 0.91 -11.54
C PRO A 107 0.53 1.99 -10.71
N ILE A 108 0.11 2.16 -9.45
CA ILE A 108 0.56 3.23 -8.53
C ILE A 108 2.08 3.15 -8.27
N ARG A 109 2.69 1.99 -8.57
CA ARG A 109 4.13 1.83 -8.70
C ARG A 109 4.46 1.01 -9.96
N PRO A 110 5.43 1.44 -10.77
CA PRO A 110 6.08 0.53 -11.71
C PRO A 110 6.78 -0.57 -10.91
N VAL A 111 6.33 -1.82 -11.06
CA VAL A 111 7.01 -2.98 -10.45
C VAL A 111 8.31 -3.20 -11.21
N VAL A 112 9.44 -3.04 -10.53
CA VAL A 112 10.76 -3.35 -11.11
C VAL A 112 11.02 -4.82 -10.86
N LYS A 113 10.91 -5.62 -11.92
CA LYS A 113 11.16 -7.06 -11.84
C LYS A 113 12.63 -7.31 -11.58
N ASP A 114 12.95 -8.30 -10.74
CA ASP A 114 14.34 -8.69 -10.41
C ASP A 114 15.22 -8.87 -11.65
N GLY A 115 14.68 -9.43 -12.74
CA GLY A 115 15.42 -9.62 -13.99
C GLY A 115 15.93 -8.32 -14.66
N ALA A 116 15.35 -7.17 -14.33
CA ALA A 116 15.87 -5.87 -14.75
C ALA A 116 17.12 -5.49 -13.94
N CYS A 117 17.10 -5.71 -12.62
CA CYS A 117 18.24 -5.48 -11.72
C CYS A 117 19.37 -6.48 -11.97
N LEU A 118 19.01 -7.75 -12.23
CA LEU A 118 19.93 -8.88 -12.41
C LEU A 118 20.42 -9.04 -13.86
N ARG A 119 20.23 -8.02 -14.70
CA ARG A 119 20.70 -8.05 -16.09
C ARG A 119 22.22 -8.02 -16.15
N SER A 120 22.76 -8.51 -17.27
CA SER A 120 24.19 -8.41 -17.57
C SER A 120 24.66 -6.95 -17.52
N GLY A 121 25.72 -6.69 -16.76
CA GLY A 121 26.30 -5.36 -16.56
C GLY A 121 25.70 -4.56 -15.41
N CYS A 122 24.73 -5.10 -14.67
CA CYS A 122 24.18 -4.52 -13.44
C CYS A 122 24.54 -5.40 -12.23
N HIS A 123 23.56 -6.04 -11.57
CA HIS A 123 23.79 -6.83 -10.37
C HIS A 123 23.90 -8.33 -10.68
N ALA A 124 24.91 -9.01 -10.14
CA ALA A 124 25.02 -10.47 -10.18
C ALA A 124 24.75 -11.02 -8.78
N ILE A 125 23.59 -11.66 -8.59
CA ILE A 125 23.12 -12.15 -7.29
C ILE A 125 24.15 -13.08 -6.63
N GLU A 126 24.86 -13.85 -7.45
CA GLU A 126 25.89 -14.78 -7.00
C GLU A 126 27.08 -14.10 -6.32
N LYS A 127 27.32 -12.81 -6.60
CA LYS A 127 28.43 -12.04 -6.03
C LYS A 127 28.12 -11.48 -4.64
N PHE A 128 26.86 -11.11 -4.37
CA PHE A 128 26.49 -10.39 -3.14
C PHE A 128 25.49 -11.12 -2.24
N GLN A 129 24.86 -12.20 -2.71
CA GLN A 129 23.83 -12.90 -1.92
C GLN A 129 24.37 -13.41 -0.58
N ASP A 130 25.65 -13.80 -0.57
CA ASP A 130 26.31 -14.36 0.59
C ASP A 130 27.09 -13.33 1.44
N GLU A 131 27.16 -12.08 0.99
CA GLU A 131 27.84 -11.00 1.72
C GLU A 131 27.01 -10.57 2.94
N GLU A 132 27.71 -10.39 4.06
CA GLU A 132 27.14 -9.83 5.27
C GLU A 132 27.34 -8.32 5.26
N VAL A 133 26.23 -7.59 5.18
CA VAL A 133 26.22 -6.13 5.26
C VAL A 133 25.93 -5.72 6.69
N GLU A 134 26.82 -4.93 7.30
CA GLU A 134 26.57 -4.37 8.62
C GLU A 134 25.36 -3.45 8.59
N TYR A 135 24.39 -3.76 9.45
CA TYR A 135 23.15 -3.03 9.60
C TYR A 135 23.05 -2.44 11.01
N GLY A 136 23.57 -1.22 11.16
CA GLY A 136 23.74 -0.58 12.47
C GLY A 136 24.87 -1.24 13.27
N GLU A 137 24.91 -1.02 14.59
CA GLU A 137 26.03 -1.44 15.44
C GLU A 137 25.99 -2.94 15.85
N LYS A 138 24.86 -3.63 15.66
CA LYS A 138 24.62 -4.95 16.28
C LYS A 138 23.98 -6.02 15.39
N SER A 139 23.64 -5.69 14.13
CA SER A 139 22.93 -6.63 13.24
C SER A 139 23.67 -6.73 11.92
N THR A 140 23.72 -7.93 11.35
CA THR A 140 24.18 -8.17 9.98
C THR A 140 23.00 -8.57 9.10
N PHE A 141 23.03 -8.11 7.85
CA PHE A 141 22.04 -8.44 6.85
C PHE A 141 22.65 -9.33 5.77
N LYS A 142 21.95 -10.41 5.41
CA LYS A 142 22.35 -11.34 4.34
C LYS A 142 21.20 -11.55 3.36
N HIS A 143 21.44 -11.26 2.09
CA HIS A 143 20.45 -11.33 1.01
C HIS A 143 19.93 -12.75 0.76
N LYS A 144 20.81 -13.75 0.77
CA LYS A 144 20.44 -15.17 0.56
C LYS A 144 19.37 -15.66 1.53
N ALA A 145 19.51 -15.28 2.80
CA ALA A 145 18.54 -15.61 3.84
C ALA A 145 17.14 -15.03 3.54
N HIS A 146 17.04 -14.01 2.70
CA HIS A 146 15.78 -13.35 2.34
C HIS A 146 15.17 -13.79 1.00
N PHE A 147 15.97 -14.39 0.10
CA PHE A 147 15.50 -14.91 -1.19
C PHE A 147 15.04 -16.36 -1.15
N GLU A 148 15.36 -17.08 -0.08
CA GLU A 148 14.89 -18.45 0.16
C GLU A 148 13.39 -18.49 0.49
N LYS A 149 12.73 -19.60 0.13
CA LYS A 149 11.27 -19.72 -0.04
C LYS A 149 10.41 -19.55 1.23
N GLU A 150 11.03 -19.31 2.38
CA GLU A 150 10.40 -19.45 3.70
C GLU A 150 10.44 -18.17 4.56
N THR A 151 10.88 -17.03 4.01
CA THR A 151 11.11 -15.83 4.82
C THR A 151 9.87 -15.27 5.50
N LEU A 152 8.69 -15.35 4.87
CA LEU A 152 7.40 -14.88 5.41
C LEU A 152 6.24 -15.66 4.78
N LYS A 153 5.62 -16.61 5.50
CA LYS A 153 4.37 -17.30 5.12
C LYS A 153 4.29 -17.72 3.62
N GLY A 154 5.39 -18.21 3.04
CA GLY A 154 5.45 -18.66 1.63
C GLY A 154 5.44 -17.53 0.58
N GLN A 155 5.61 -16.27 0.96
CA GLN A 155 5.74 -15.15 0.04
C GLN A 155 7.18 -15.03 -0.45
N LYS A 156 7.36 -14.95 -1.77
CA LYS A 156 8.65 -14.69 -2.40
C LYS A 156 8.93 -13.18 -2.35
N LEU A 157 10.06 -12.80 -1.76
CA LEU A 157 10.52 -11.42 -1.77
C LEU A 157 11.23 -11.10 -3.10
N PHE A 158 11.10 -9.85 -3.54
CA PHE A 158 11.70 -9.30 -4.76
C PHE A 158 12.66 -8.15 -4.40
N CYS A 159 13.56 -7.77 -5.30
CA CYS A 159 14.48 -6.65 -5.08
C CYS A 159 13.73 -5.36 -4.74
N ASP A 160 12.58 -5.10 -5.41
CA ASP A 160 11.72 -3.94 -5.19
C ASP A 160 10.89 -4.01 -3.90
N THR A 161 11.05 -5.06 -3.09
CA THR A 161 10.42 -5.16 -1.77
C THR A 161 11.19 -4.37 -0.73
N CYS A 162 12.53 -4.39 -0.81
CA CYS A 162 13.41 -3.67 0.11
C CYS A 162 14.00 -2.41 -0.53
N HIS A 163 14.25 -2.44 -1.83
CA HIS A 163 14.76 -1.30 -2.58
C HIS A 163 13.59 -0.54 -3.21
N VAL A 164 13.15 0.53 -2.55
CA VAL A 164 11.93 1.27 -2.88
C VAL A 164 12.19 2.76 -2.97
N LYS A 165 11.29 3.49 -3.64
CA LYS A 165 11.18 4.94 -3.48
C LYS A 165 10.38 5.22 -2.21
N HIS A 166 11.04 5.58 -1.12
CA HIS A 166 10.37 5.91 0.15
C HIS A 166 10.18 7.43 0.34
N SER A 167 11.07 8.25 -0.21
CA SER A 167 11.04 9.71 -0.13
C SER A 167 10.92 10.38 -1.51
N ALA A 168 10.55 11.66 -1.54
CA ALA A 168 10.56 12.46 -2.79
C ALA A 168 11.99 12.73 -3.27
N GLU A 169 12.95 12.86 -2.35
CA GLU A 169 14.33 13.25 -2.66
C GLU A 169 15.14 12.14 -3.33
N LYS A 170 14.82 10.87 -3.04
CA LYS A 170 15.55 9.71 -3.55
C LYS A 170 14.66 8.87 -4.43
N HIS A 171 15.13 8.60 -5.65
CA HIS A 171 14.40 7.76 -6.59
C HIS A 171 14.38 6.28 -6.16
N PHE A 172 15.41 5.83 -5.45
CA PHE A 172 15.56 4.43 -5.03
C PHE A 172 16.46 4.36 -3.78
N GLU A 173 15.99 3.71 -2.72
CA GLU A 173 16.74 3.51 -1.47
C GLU A 173 16.30 2.25 -0.74
N THR A 174 17.01 1.88 0.34
CA THR A 174 16.63 0.80 1.25
C THR A 174 16.29 1.38 2.63
N PRO A 175 15.02 1.74 2.88
CA PRO A 175 14.63 2.34 4.14
C PRO A 175 14.79 1.32 5.26
N LYS A 176 15.40 1.76 6.37
CA LYS A 176 15.59 0.91 7.55
C LYS A 176 14.27 0.33 8.10
N ALA A 177 13.19 1.09 7.93
CA ALA A 177 11.89 0.73 8.44
C ALA A 177 11.23 -0.47 7.72
N VAL A 178 11.57 -0.75 6.46
CA VAL A 178 11.11 -1.96 5.76
C VAL A 178 11.57 -3.24 6.48
N CYS A 179 12.77 -3.22 7.05
CA CYS A 179 13.31 -4.34 7.82
C CYS A 179 12.49 -4.59 9.10
N PHE A 180 12.09 -3.51 9.77
CA PHE A 180 11.30 -3.57 11.01
C PHE A 180 9.87 -4.07 10.76
N THR A 181 9.30 -3.84 9.58
CA THR A 181 7.98 -4.37 9.20
C THR A 181 7.91 -5.89 9.22
N CYS A 182 9.02 -6.59 8.95
CA CYS A 182 9.04 -8.05 8.88
C CYS A 182 9.66 -8.68 10.13
N HIS A 183 10.70 -8.06 10.69
CA HIS A 183 11.42 -8.58 11.86
C HIS A 183 10.80 -8.15 13.20
N LEU A 184 9.84 -7.21 13.21
CA LEU A 184 9.14 -6.70 14.41
C LEU A 184 7.61 -6.62 14.23
N ARG A 185 7.02 -7.45 13.37
CA ARG A 185 5.55 -7.56 13.26
C ARG A 185 5.05 -8.64 14.23
N PRO A 186 4.10 -8.32 15.13
CA PRO A 186 3.44 -9.36 15.92
C PRO A 186 2.69 -10.32 15.01
N ALA A 187 2.80 -11.62 15.29
CA ALA A 187 1.97 -12.64 14.67
C ALA A 187 0.50 -12.26 14.83
N ASP A 188 -0.27 -12.38 13.74
CA ASP A 188 -1.69 -12.06 13.71
C ASP A 188 -2.46 -13.03 14.63
N PRO A 189 -3.28 -12.55 15.59
CA PRO A 189 -4.03 -13.42 16.51
C PRO A 189 -5.14 -14.27 15.88
N GLN A 190 -5.45 -14.13 14.59
CA GLN A 190 -6.60 -14.79 13.95
C GLN A 190 -6.34 -16.15 13.28
N GLU A 191 -5.18 -16.78 13.44
CA GLU A 191 -4.88 -18.08 12.79
C GLU A 191 -4.73 -19.27 13.74
N ASN A 192 -5.27 -19.19 14.96
CA ASN A 192 -5.34 -20.33 15.88
C ASN A 192 -6.69 -21.06 15.78
N GLU A 193 -6.99 -21.61 14.61
CA GLU A 193 -7.96 -22.71 14.52
C GLU A 193 -7.65 -23.55 13.28
N GLN A 194 -7.37 -24.84 13.51
CA GLN A 194 -7.13 -25.89 12.50
C GLN A 194 -5.75 -25.73 11.83
N ILE A 195 -4.70 -26.45 12.23
CA ILE A 195 -4.53 -27.88 12.00
C ILE A 195 -3.55 -28.42 13.07
N ALA A 196 -4.07 -29.26 13.96
CA ALA A 196 -3.31 -30.27 14.68
C ALA A 196 -4.04 -31.59 14.43
N ASP A 197 -3.44 -32.47 13.63
CA ASP A 197 -3.32 -33.91 13.90
C ASP A 197 -2.77 -34.64 12.65
N GLN A 198 -1.44 -34.78 12.53
CA GLN A 198 -0.66 -36.04 12.66
C GLN A 198 -0.38 -36.69 11.28
N PRO A 199 0.54 -37.68 11.12
CA PRO A 199 1.57 -38.21 12.03
C PRO A 199 2.99 -38.34 11.38
N GLN A 200 4.01 -37.84 12.09
CA GLN A 200 5.26 -38.52 12.48
C GLN A 200 5.95 -39.59 11.57
N LEU A 201 7.24 -39.30 11.26
CA LEU A 201 8.43 -40.19 11.13
C LEU A 201 8.67 -40.89 9.75
N VAL A 202 9.90 -41.18 9.28
CA VAL A 202 10.77 -42.29 9.75
C VAL A 202 12.25 -42.18 9.25
N LYS A 203 13.19 -42.44 10.18
CA LYS A 203 14.54 -43.02 9.95
C LYS A 203 14.42 -44.50 9.51
N ALA A 204 15.12 -44.88 8.46
CA ALA A 204 15.06 -46.18 7.79
C ALA A 204 15.78 -47.38 8.47
N SER A 205 15.20 -48.58 8.26
CA SER A 205 15.71 -50.00 8.23
C SER A 205 16.42 -50.59 9.48
N LEU A 206 16.15 -51.83 9.93
CA LEU A 206 16.12 -53.13 9.22
C LEU A 206 15.01 -54.09 9.71
N ASP A 207 14.47 -54.88 8.77
CA ASP A 207 13.71 -56.14 8.94
C ASP A 207 14.69 -57.30 9.28
N PRO A 208 14.32 -58.32 10.11
CA PRO A 208 13.64 -59.50 9.56
C PRO A 208 12.53 -60.09 10.46
N GLY A 209 11.34 -60.21 9.90
CA GLY A 209 10.47 -61.38 10.06
C GLY A 209 9.28 -61.25 11.02
N ALA A 210 8.08 -61.23 10.40
CA ALA A 210 6.87 -61.99 10.76
C ALA A 210 6.19 -61.65 12.12
N THR A 211 4.89 -61.38 12.26
CA THR A 211 3.68 -61.84 11.57
C THR A 211 2.46 -61.00 12.00
N GLU A 212 1.55 -60.75 11.03
CA GLU A 212 0.08 -60.86 11.13
C GLU A 212 -0.70 -59.83 11.99
N ASP A 213 -1.88 -59.32 11.63
CA ASP A 213 -2.87 -59.71 10.62
C ASP A 213 -3.78 -58.52 10.25
N LEU A 214 -4.42 -58.67 9.11
CA LEU A 214 -5.53 -57.90 8.56
C LEU A 214 -6.79 -58.00 9.45
N SER A 215 -7.61 -56.94 9.51
CA SER A 215 -8.91 -56.92 8.80
C SER A 215 -9.83 -55.73 9.18
N ASN A 216 -10.20 -55.00 8.12
CA ASN A 216 -11.52 -54.47 7.77
C ASN A 216 -12.33 -53.56 8.72
N GLY A 217 -12.52 -52.30 8.28
CA GLY A 217 -13.76 -51.97 7.53
C GLY A 217 -14.97 -51.38 8.28
N ALA A 218 -15.21 -50.09 7.99
CA ALA A 218 -16.51 -49.43 7.78
C ALA A 218 -17.47 -49.11 8.94
N ASN A 219 -17.52 -47.81 9.25
CA ASN A 219 -18.67 -46.89 9.06
C ASN A 219 -19.97 -47.03 9.88
N LYS A 220 -20.43 -45.85 10.35
CA LYS A 220 -21.80 -45.37 10.64
C LYS A 220 -22.27 -45.32 12.10
N GLY A 221 -22.38 -44.08 12.59
CA GLY A 221 -23.69 -43.48 12.84
C GLY A 221 -24.34 -43.66 14.21
N ALA A 222 -24.78 -42.51 14.74
CA ALA A 222 -25.91 -42.29 15.64
C ALA A 222 -25.69 -42.35 17.16
N ASN A 223 -25.97 -41.20 17.74
CA ASN A 223 -26.80 -40.94 18.93
C ASN A 223 -26.29 -41.25 20.35
N LYS A 224 -26.42 -40.18 21.14
CA LYS A 224 -26.94 -40.10 22.51
C LYS A 224 -26.05 -40.56 23.67
N GLY A 225 -26.04 -39.68 24.67
CA GLY A 225 -26.02 -40.09 26.09
C GLY A 225 -24.72 -39.78 26.80
N ALA A 226 -24.72 -38.67 27.52
CA ALA A 226 -24.38 -38.59 28.95
C ALA A 226 -23.55 -39.76 29.52
N ASP A 227 -22.31 -39.51 29.95
CA ASP A 227 -22.00 -39.07 31.31
C ASP A 227 -20.51 -39.25 31.65
N ASN A 228 -20.00 -38.28 32.40
CA ASN A 228 -18.93 -38.40 33.40
C ASN A 228 -17.50 -38.74 32.94
N GLY A 229 -16.81 -37.68 32.51
CA GLY A 229 -15.77 -37.10 33.36
C GLY A 229 -14.38 -37.74 33.35
N VAL A 230 -13.46 -37.17 32.57
CA VAL A 230 -12.09 -36.83 33.02
C VAL A 230 -11.66 -35.55 32.29
N LYS A 231 -11.39 -34.48 33.06
CA LYS A 231 -10.83 -33.21 32.59
C LYS A 231 -9.34 -33.38 32.30
N TYR A 232 -8.90 -32.98 31.11
CA TYR A 232 -7.49 -32.60 30.88
C TYR A 232 -7.41 -31.18 30.32
N GLY A 233 -6.80 -30.32 31.15
CA GLY A 233 -6.17 -29.02 30.90
C GLY A 233 -6.68 -28.15 29.75
N ALA A 234 -7.49 -27.15 30.09
CA ALA A 234 -7.66 -25.95 29.30
C ALA A 234 -6.29 -25.39 28.90
N SER A 235 -6.05 -25.17 27.60
CA SER A 235 -5.15 -24.11 27.18
C SER A 235 -5.66 -22.82 27.82
N VAL A 236 -4.94 -22.33 28.82
CA VAL A 236 -5.36 -21.18 29.60
C VAL A 236 -5.50 -20.01 28.63
N GLY A 237 -6.70 -19.49 28.45
CA GLY A 237 -6.96 -18.17 27.87
C GLY A 237 -6.42 -17.09 28.81
N PHE A 238 -5.09 -17.11 29.03
CA PHE A 238 -4.41 -16.42 30.13
C PHE A 238 -4.60 -14.89 30.09
N ASN A 239 -4.92 -14.33 28.92
CA ASN A 239 -5.20 -12.91 28.72
C ASN A 239 -6.62 -12.63 28.18
N GLU A 240 -7.47 -13.65 28.06
CA GLU A 240 -8.78 -13.49 27.44
C GLU A 240 -9.70 -12.69 28.37
N GLY A 241 -9.96 -11.44 27.99
CA GLY A 241 -10.74 -10.49 28.80
C GLY A 241 -9.95 -9.69 29.83
N ALA A 242 -8.64 -9.96 30.01
CA ALA A 242 -7.76 -9.19 30.90
C ALA A 242 -7.33 -7.83 30.31
N ASN A 243 -7.48 -7.66 29.00
CA ASN A 243 -7.16 -6.43 28.25
C ASN A 243 -8.38 -5.51 28.01
N LYS A 244 -9.49 -5.73 28.70
CA LYS A 244 -10.69 -4.90 28.56
C LYS A 244 -10.45 -3.51 29.14
N CYS A 245 -10.56 -2.46 28.32
CA CYS A 245 -10.41 -1.07 28.76
C CYS A 245 -11.34 -0.71 29.94
N ALA A 246 -12.55 -1.30 29.98
CA ALA A 246 -13.54 -1.08 31.02
C ALA A 246 -13.14 -1.61 32.41
N LEU A 247 -12.10 -2.43 32.52
CA LEU A 247 -11.60 -2.89 33.82
C LEU A 247 -10.94 -1.77 34.62
N CYS A 248 -10.35 -0.78 33.93
CA CYS A 248 -9.65 0.34 34.55
C CYS A 248 -10.33 1.69 34.28
N HIS A 249 -11.19 1.79 33.27
CA HIS A 249 -11.87 3.02 32.91
C HIS A 249 -13.38 2.94 33.08
N LYS A 250 -13.96 3.99 33.68
CA LYS A 250 -15.40 4.20 33.66
C LYS A 250 -15.82 4.67 32.25
N ILE A 251 -16.72 3.91 31.63
CA ILE A 251 -17.23 4.21 30.29
C ILE A 251 -18.01 5.55 30.30
N PRO A 252 -17.68 6.53 29.44
CA PRO A 252 -18.41 7.79 29.36
C PRO A 252 -19.83 7.62 28.81
N THR A 253 -20.80 8.32 29.39
CA THR A 253 -22.22 8.22 28.99
C THR A 253 -22.70 9.32 28.05
N LYS A 254 -21.85 10.32 27.78
CA LYS A 254 -22.21 11.43 26.89
C LYS A 254 -22.42 10.95 25.45
N SER A 255 -23.31 11.64 24.74
CA SER A 255 -23.47 11.47 23.30
C SER A 255 -22.17 11.76 22.57
N LEU A 256 -21.85 10.91 21.60
CA LEU A 256 -20.73 11.09 20.66
C LEU A 256 -21.13 11.94 19.46
N GLN A 257 -22.42 12.24 19.30
CA GLN A 257 -22.94 13.06 18.22
C GLN A 257 -23.10 14.50 18.69
N GLN A 258 -22.37 15.44 18.09
CA GLN A 258 -22.47 16.87 18.44
C GLN A 258 -23.88 17.43 18.23
N GLN A 259 -24.61 16.87 17.27
CA GLN A 259 -25.96 17.27 16.89
C GLN A 259 -27.09 16.62 17.71
N LEU A 260 -26.79 15.71 18.65
CA LEU A 260 -27.80 15.02 19.47
C LEU A 260 -27.37 14.97 20.94
N SER A 261 -28.28 15.37 21.83
CA SER A 261 -28.09 15.15 23.27
C SER A 261 -28.24 13.68 23.64
N ALA A 262 -27.60 13.24 24.72
CA ALA A 262 -27.77 11.88 25.26
C ALA A 262 -29.21 11.61 25.73
N ASP A 263 -29.96 12.67 26.08
CA ASP A 263 -31.33 12.60 26.58
C ASP A 263 -32.41 12.77 25.49
N ASP A 264 -32.00 12.88 24.22
CA ASP A 264 -32.94 13.08 23.12
C ASP A 264 -33.80 11.81 22.92
N LYS A 265 -35.11 11.94 23.13
CA LYS A 265 -36.07 10.84 23.02
C LYS A 265 -36.54 10.61 21.58
N SER A 266 -36.28 11.55 20.68
CA SER A 266 -36.76 11.51 19.29
C SER A 266 -35.91 10.62 18.39
N LYS A 267 -34.62 10.47 18.71
CA LYS A 267 -33.64 9.61 18.01
C LYS A 267 -32.73 8.96 19.04
N LYS A 268 -32.31 7.71 18.81
CA LYS A 268 -31.35 7.02 19.72
C LYS A 268 -29.95 7.60 19.50
N PRO A 269 -29.38 8.38 20.44
CA PRO A 269 -28.03 8.92 20.28
C PRO A 269 -26.97 7.82 20.44
N ILE A 270 -25.87 7.95 19.71
CA ILE A 270 -24.72 7.06 19.83
C ILE A 270 -23.92 7.47 21.07
N THR A 271 -23.84 6.59 22.06
CA THR A 271 -23.02 6.73 23.26
C THR A 271 -22.06 5.54 23.37
N HIS A 272 -21.08 5.59 24.28
CA HIS A 272 -20.23 4.42 24.50
C HIS A 272 -21.04 3.20 25.02
N GLU A 273 -22.13 3.42 25.76
CA GLU A 273 -23.01 2.33 26.22
C GLU A 273 -23.72 1.66 25.04
N THR A 274 -24.19 2.43 24.05
CA THR A 274 -24.82 1.84 22.87
C THR A 274 -23.80 1.10 22.01
N LEU A 275 -22.57 1.62 21.90
CA LEU A 275 -21.47 0.97 21.17
C LEU A 275 -21.01 -0.33 21.85
N GLU A 276 -20.93 -0.36 23.19
CA GLU A 276 -20.61 -1.56 23.95
C GLU A 276 -21.68 -2.64 23.78
N LYS A 277 -22.97 -2.26 23.86
CA LYS A 277 -24.10 -3.18 23.58
C LYS A 277 -24.05 -3.73 22.14
N ALA A 278 -23.62 -2.90 21.19
CA ALA A 278 -23.39 -3.29 19.81
C ALA A 278 -22.06 -4.05 19.59
N LYS A 279 -21.26 -4.27 20.64
CA LYS A 279 -19.96 -4.96 20.63
C LYS A 279 -18.94 -4.31 19.68
N VAL A 280 -18.99 -3.00 19.54
CA VAL A 280 -17.99 -2.24 18.77
C VAL A 280 -16.66 -2.23 19.55
N PRO A 281 -15.54 -2.68 18.95
CA PRO A 281 -14.24 -2.68 19.64
C PRO A 281 -13.78 -1.26 19.98
N CYS A 282 -13.24 -1.05 21.19
CA CYS A 282 -12.72 0.26 21.62
C CYS A 282 -11.62 0.79 20.69
N GLU A 283 -10.86 -0.13 20.08
CA GLU A 283 -9.80 0.12 19.12
C GLU A 283 -10.32 0.73 17.81
N SER A 284 -11.63 0.71 17.54
CA SER A 284 -12.23 1.39 16.40
C SER A 284 -12.01 2.92 16.45
N CYS A 285 -11.81 3.46 17.66
CA CYS A 285 -11.50 4.89 17.87
C CYS A 285 -10.19 5.08 18.66
N HIS A 286 -9.99 4.30 19.73
CA HIS A 286 -8.90 4.49 20.69
C HIS A 286 -7.63 3.68 20.40
N ARG A 287 -7.44 3.16 19.17
CA ARG A 287 -6.24 2.38 18.81
C ARG A 287 -4.94 3.13 19.11
N HIS A 288 -4.97 4.45 19.01
CA HIS A 288 -3.83 5.31 19.29
C HIS A 288 -3.42 5.36 20.76
N GLN A 289 -4.33 5.01 21.67
CA GLN A 289 -4.08 5.02 23.11
C GLN A 289 -3.26 3.82 23.58
N VAL A 290 -3.14 2.78 22.76
CA VAL A 290 -2.38 1.58 23.10
C VAL A 290 -1.32 1.36 22.02
N ALA A 291 -0.08 1.63 22.37
CA ALA A 291 1.05 1.14 21.59
C ALA A 291 1.42 -0.23 22.15
N ALA A 292 1.16 -1.28 21.36
CA ALA A 292 1.70 -2.59 21.65
C ALA A 292 3.22 -2.47 21.77
N SER A 293 3.76 -2.95 22.88
CA SER A 293 5.18 -3.10 23.07
C SER A 293 5.46 -4.60 23.00
N ASP A 294 5.92 -5.04 21.84
CA ASP A 294 6.47 -6.38 21.62
C ASP A 294 7.97 -6.44 21.94
N ARG A 295 8.52 -5.33 22.46
CA ARG A 295 9.95 -5.21 22.77
C ARG A 295 10.31 -6.04 23.99
N ILE A 296 11.14 -7.04 23.74
CA ILE A 296 11.88 -7.74 24.78
C ILE A 296 13.13 -6.93 25.11
N LYS A 297 13.38 -6.68 26.40
CA LYS A 297 14.54 -5.95 26.91
C LYS A 297 15.79 -6.84 26.88
N THR A 298 16.34 -7.04 25.68
CA THR A 298 17.47 -7.97 25.46
C THR A 298 18.78 -7.55 26.15
N ASP A 299 18.88 -6.29 26.55
CA ASP A 299 19.98 -5.72 27.31
C ASP A 299 19.93 -6.07 28.80
N GLU A 300 18.74 -6.37 29.34
CA GLU A 300 18.55 -6.69 30.77
C GLU A 300 18.84 -8.17 31.09
N CYS A 301 19.05 -9.04 30.08
CA CYS A 301 19.37 -10.46 30.31
C CYS A 301 20.65 -10.65 31.14
N LEU A 302 21.62 -9.74 31.00
CA LEU A 302 22.90 -9.77 31.71
C LEU A 302 22.80 -9.37 33.19
N ASN A 303 21.64 -8.84 33.62
CA ASN A 303 21.40 -8.53 35.03
C ASN A 303 21.36 -9.81 35.88
N CYS A 304 21.01 -10.95 35.28
CA CYS A 304 20.94 -12.26 35.94
C CYS A 304 21.89 -13.29 35.32
N HIS A 305 22.16 -13.23 34.01
CA HIS A 305 23.07 -14.16 33.32
C HIS A 305 24.44 -13.52 33.12
N SER A 306 25.38 -13.81 34.02
CA SER A 306 26.76 -13.30 33.92
C SER A 306 27.52 -13.94 32.75
N ALA A 307 27.68 -13.17 31.68
CA ALA A 307 28.66 -13.35 30.60
C ALA A 307 28.68 -14.72 29.85
N SER A 308 27.52 -15.32 29.56
CA SER A 308 27.42 -16.46 28.63
C SER A 308 26.87 -16.02 27.26
N LYS A 309 27.73 -15.87 26.26
CA LYS A 309 27.33 -15.62 24.86
C LYS A 309 26.39 -16.69 24.33
N GLU A 310 26.56 -17.94 24.76
CA GLU A 310 25.74 -19.07 24.33
C GLU A 310 24.31 -18.97 24.90
N LEU A 311 24.14 -18.63 26.18
CA LEU A 311 22.81 -18.45 26.77
C LEU A 311 22.10 -17.22 26.19
N SER A 312 22.82 -16.11 26.01
CA SER A 312 22.26 -14.90 25.37
C SER A 312 21.81 -15.15 23.93
N SER A 313 22.49 -16.02 23.17
CA SER A 313 22.07 -16.37 21.80
C SER A 313 20.73 -17.12 21.73
N LYS A 314 20.33 -17.79 22.83
CA LYS A 314 19.05 -18.49 22.97
C LYS A 314 17.93 -17.59 23.49
N GLY A 315 18.24 -16.34 23.88
CA GLY A 315 17.28 -15.39 24.48
C GLY A 315 16.09 -14.98 23.61
N ARG A 316 16.08 -15.36 22.32
CA ARG A 316 14.95 -15.15 21.40
C ARG A 316 14.02 -16.36 21.27
N ASP A 317 14.36 -17.51 21.86
CA ASP A 317 13.49 -18.69 21.89
C ASP A 317 12.38 -18.46 22.93
N GLY A 318 11.23 -17.99 22.45
CA GLY A 318 10.09 -17.67 23.32
C GLY A 318 9.57 -18.87 24.11
N LYS A 319 9.65 -20.10 23.59
CA LYS A 319 9.19 -21.27 24.34
C LYS A 319 10.15 -21.58 25.48
N LEU A 320 11.46 -21.60 25.19
CA LEU A 320 12.49 -21.81 26.21
C LEU A 320 12.43 -20.75 27.31
N MET A 321 12.30 -19.46 26.94
CA MET A 321 12.22 -18.37 27.92
C MET A 321 10.97 -18.48 28.81
N HIS A 322 9.79 -18.75 28.24
CA HIS A 322 8.59 -18.93 29.06
C HIS A 322 8.66 -20.17 29.94
N ASP A 323 9.19 -21.30 29.45
CA ASP A 323 9.27 -22.53 30.23
C ASP A 323 10.26 -22.41 31.40
N GLU A 324 11.47 -21.89 31.14
CA GLU A 324 12.52 -21.82 32.16
C GLU A 324 12.39 -20.61 33.09
N HIS A 325 11.86 -19.48 32.62
CA HIS A 325 11.78 -18.26 33.43
C HIS A 325 10.39 -18.01 33.99
N VAL A 326 9.32 -18.18 33.21
CA VAL A 326 7.95 -17.88 33.67
C VAL A 326 7.29 -19.08 34.34
N ALA A 327 7.26 -20.25 33.68
CA ALA A 327 6.71 -21.47 34.26
C ALA A 327 7.58 -21.98 35.43
N GLY A 328 8.90 -21.78 35.33
CA GLY A 328 9.84 -21.94 36.44
C GLY A 328 9.69 -20.90 37.58
N ARG A 329 8.86 -19.86 37.41
CA ARG A 329 8.64 -18.74 38.35
C ARG A 329 9.92 -18.03 38.79
N ARG A 330 10.86 -17.89 37.85
CA ARG A 330 12.18 -17.27 38.05
C ARG A 330 12.25 -15.84 37.52
N ALA A 331 11.32 -15.44 36.65
CA ALA A 331 11.17 -14.07 36.19
C ALA A 331 9.69 -13.74 35.88
N ASP A 332 9.31 -12.48 36.11
CA ASP A 332 8.00 -11.92 35.80
C ASP A 332 7.95 -11.32 34.39
N CYS A 333 6.74 -11.20 33.84
CA CYS A 333 6.52 -10.76 32.46
C CYS A 333 7.21 -9.44 32.12
N VAL A 334 7.21 -8.48 33.05
CA VAL A 334 7.72 -7.10 32.85
C VAL A 334 9.24 -6.96 32.96
N GLU A 335 9.90 -8.01 33.46
CA GLU A 335 11.37 -8.09 33.52
C GLU A 335 11.95 -8.37 32.13
N CYS A 336 11.17 -9.03 31.26
CA CYS A 336 11.57 -9.30 29.88
C CYS A 336 10.80 -8.45 28.87
N HIS A 337 9.49 -8.28 29.03
CA HIS A 337 8.66 -7.47 28.14
C HIS A 337 8.56 -6.03 28.61
N GLN A 338 8.83 -5.09 27.72
CA GLN A 338 8.44 -3.71 27.96
C GLN A 338 6.90 -3.62 28.02
N PRO A 339 6.33 -3.02 29.08
CA PRO A 339 4.90 -2.81 29.16
C PRO A 339 4.37 -2.03 27.95
N SER A 340 3.17 -2.37 27.48
CA SER A 340 2.48 -1.59 26.46
C SER A 340 2.35 -0.13 26.92
N GLN A 341 2.72 0.81 26.07
CA GLN A 341 2.56 2.22 26.39
C GLN A 341 1.09 2.61 26.22
N HIS A 342 0.54 3.25 27.26
CA HIS A 342 -0.84 3.73 27.29
C HIS A 342 -0.85 5.27 27.34
N GLY A 343 -1.71 5.93 26.55
CA GLY A 343 -1.94 7.39 26.63
C GLY A 343 -0.95 8.30 25.89
N ALA A 344 -0.13 7.75 24.99
CA ALA A 344 1.07 8.46 24.48
C ALA A 344 0.90 9.19 23.13
N ARG A 345 -0.18 8.98 22.36
CA ARG A 345 -0.28 9.50 20.98
C ARG A 345 -1.41 10.50 20.80
N LYS A 346 -1.06 11.75 20.45
CA LYS A 346 -2.03 12.81 20.10
C LYS A 346 -2.63 12.62 18.71
N ASP A 347 -1.90 11.95 17.81
CA ASP A 347 -2.37 11.68 16.46
C ASP A 347 -2.94 10.27 16.36
N TYR A 348 -4.25 10.19 16.11
CA TYR A 348 -4.99 8.94 16.08
C TYR A 348 -4.89 8.17 14.74
N LEU A 349 -4.40 8.82 13.68
CA LEU A 349 -4.26 8.25 12.34
C LEU A 349 -2.81 7.88 12.05
N THR A 350 -1.83 8.66 12.52
CA THR A 350 -0.40 8.46 12.21
C THR A 350 0.12 7.09 12.62
N GLY A 351 -0.28 6.57 13.78
CA GLY A 351 0.15 5.23 14.22
C GLY A 351 -0.28 4.09 13.28
N ILE A 352 -1.38 4.26 12.56
CA ILE A 352 -1.86 3.30 11.55
C ILE A 352 -1.18 3.56 10.20
N ARG A 353 -0.95 4.84 9.85
CA ARG A 353 -0.31 5.25 8.59
C ARG A 353 1.15 4.84 8.50
N THR A 354 1.95 5.04 9.55
CA THR A 354 3.39 4.71 9.52
C THR A 354 3.59 3.25 9.15
N ALA A 355 2.77 2.34 9.67
CA ALA A 355 2.86 0.91 9.34
C ALA A 355 2.66 0.59 7.84
N CYS A 356 1.94 1.44 7.10
CA CYS A 356 1.64 1.26 5.68
C CYS A 356 2.61 2.04 4.78
N ALA A 357 3.04 3.23 5.24
CA ALA A 357 3.93 4.14 4.52
C ALA A 357 5.34 3.58 4.28
N GLU A 358 5.74 2.56 5.05
CA GLU A 358 7.02 1.89 4.86
C GLU A 358 7.11 1.07 3.57
N CYS A 359 5.97 0.52 3.08
CA CYS A 359 5.95 -0.33 1.88
C CYS A 359 5.26 0.32 0.67
N HIS A 360 4.47 1.37 0.88
CA HIS A 360 3.78 2.10 -0.17
C HIS A 360 3.88 3.62 0.05
N GLN A 361 4.10 4.40 -1.01
CA GLN A 361 4.12 5.87 -0.92
C GLN A 361 2.76 6.38 -0.47
N ASP A 362 2.66 6.94 0.74
CA ASP A 362 1.48 7.54 1.40
C ASP A 362 0.14 7.37 0.65
N GLN A 363 -0.28 6.11 0.45
CA GLN A 363 -1.41 5.77 -0.43
C GLN A 363 -2.74 6.31 0.09
N HIS A 364 -2.72 6.74 1.34
CA HIS A 364 -3.87 7.26 2.06
C HIS A 364 -3.77 8.78 2.25
N ARG A 365 -2.83 9.48 1.59
CA ARG A 365 -2.62 10.93 1.76
C ARG A 365 -3.94 11.69 1.61
N PHE A 366 -4.63 11.48 0.49
CA PHE A 366 -5.87 12.17 0.17
C PHE A 366 -7.04 11.69 1.03
N GLN A 367 -7.12 10.40 1.34
CA GLN A 367 -8.10 9.82 2.26
C GLN A 367 -8.01 10.49 3.64
N ASN A 368 -6.78 10.70 4.14
CA ASN A 368 -6.54 11.37 5.41
C ASN A 368 -6.81 12.87 5.33
N MET A 369 -6.40 13.53 4.24
CA MET A 369 -6.67 14.94 3.98
C MET A 369 -8.18 15.22 3.97
N LEU A 370 -8.95 14.38 3.29
CA LEU A 370 -10.41 14.42 3.28
C LEU A 370 -11.00 14.18 4.66
N LEU A 371 -10.60 13.10 5.35
CA LEU A 371 -11.11 12.75 6.67
C LEU A 371 -10.85 13.87 7.70
N ALA A 372 -9.61 14.37 7.76
CA ALA A 372 -9.21 15.46 8.65
C ALA A 372 -9.78 16.82 8.21
N GLY A 373 -10.28 16.94 6.98
CA GLY A 373 -10.73 18.22 6.41
C GLY A 373 -9.63 19.27 6.33
N ALA A 374 -8.39 18.83 6.12
CA ALA A 374 -7.21 19.70 6.09
C ALA A 374 -7.28 20.65 4.89
N ARG A 375 -6.84 21.90 5.07
CA ARG A 375 -6.86 22.94 4.02
C ARG A 375 -6.18 22.45 2.75
N VAL A 376 -6.88 22.54 1.61
CA VAL A 376 -6.34 22.18 0.28
C VAL A 376 -6.14 23.39 -0.64
N SER A 377 -6.87 24.48 -0.40
CA SER A 377 -6.78 25.75 -1.12
C SER A 377 -7.11 26.89 -0.17
N GLU A 378 -6.71 28.12 -0.51
CA GLU A 378 -7.06 29.32 0.24
C GLU A 378 -8.57 29.58 0.26
N ASN A 379 -9.25 29.24 -0.83
CA ASN A 379 -10.69 29.48 -1.03
C ASN A 379 -11.56 28.39 -0.39
N VAL A 380 -10.99 27.22 -0.12
CA VAL A 380 -11.72 26.10 0.50
C VAL A 380 -11.48 26.09 2.01
N SER A 381 -12.54 26.37 2.76
CA SER A 381 -12.49 26.36 4.23
C SER A 381 -12.27 24.94 4.79
N PRO A 382 -11.32 24.73 5.73
CA PRO A 382 -11.11 23.43 6.38
C PRO A 382 -12.39 22.91 7.01
N THR A 383 -12.76 21.67 6.68
CA THR A 383 -14.03 21.08 7.12
C THR A 383 -13.80 19.63 7.57
N PRO A 384 -13.43 19.40 8.84
CA PRO A 384 -13.21 18.05 9.37
C PRO A 384 -14.46 17.17 9.25
N ALA A 385 -14.29 15.89 8.97
CA ALA A 385 -15.40 14.95 8.90
C ALA A 385 -16.03 14.75 10.29
N LEU A 386 -17.32 14.44 10.35
CA LEU A 386 -17.99 14.12 11.62
C LEU A 386 -17.35 12.90 12.33
N MET A 387 -16.79 11.97 11.55
CA MET A 387 -16.08 10.80 12.08
C MET A 387 -14.69 11.13 12.63
N ASP A 388 -14.07 12.21 12.17
CA ASP A 388 -12.79 12.72 12.69
C ASP A 388 -12.96 13.29 14.11
N ALA A 389 -14.06 14.01 14.34
CA ALA A 389 -14.39 14.59 15.65
C ALA A 389 -14.56 13.55 16.78
N VAL A 390 -14.86 12.29 16.44
CA VAL A 390 -14.97 11.16 17.37
C VAL A 390 -13.80 10.19 17.28
N THR A 391 -12.74 10.56 16.56
CA THR A 391 -11.49 9.80 16.39
C THR A 391 -11.67 8.41 15.78
N THR A 392 -12.74 8.18 15.01
CA THR A 392 -12.94 6.91 14.31
C THR A 392 -11.80 6.72 13.31
N ASN A 393 -11.04 5.63 13.47
CA ASN A 393 -9.87 5.38 12.63
C ASN A 393 -10.19 4.43 11.48
N CYS A 394 -9.22 4.24 10.57
CA CYS A 394 -9.40 3.45 9.35
C CYS A 394 -9.92 2.03 9.63
N ALA A 395 -9.46 1.38 10.71
CA ALA A 395 -9.87 0.02 11.06
C ALA A 395 -11.30 -0.05 11.63
N GLY A 396 -11.86 1.07 12.08
CA GLY A 396 -13.27 1.17 12.48
C GLY A 396 -14.23 0.97 11.30
N CYS A 397 -13.83 1.37 10.08
CA CYS A 397 -14.65 1.26 8.87
C CYS A 397 -14.15 0.15 7.92
N HIS A 398 -12.85 -0.02 7.76
CA HIS A 398 -12.25 -1.00 6.84
C HIS A 398 -12.04 -2.35 7.52
N THR A 399 -13.12 -3.13 7.64
CA THR A 399 -13.08 -4.44 8.33
C THR A 399 -13.16 -5.63 7.38
N LYS A 400 -13.67 -5.45 6.16
CA LYS A 400 -13.94 -6.55 5.22
C LYS A 400 -12.73 -6.84 4.32
N PRO A 401 -12.15 -8.05 4.34
CA PRO A 401 -11.08 -8.40 3.42
C PRO A 401 -11.60 -8.47 1.97
N LYS A 402 -10.82 -7.94 1.03
CA LYS A 402 -11.09 -7.96 -0.41
C LYS A 402 -9.76 -8.07 -1.16
N HIS A 403 -9.73 -8.82 -2.25
CA HIS A 403 -8.56 -8.82 -3.13
C HIS A 403 -8.63 -7.61 -4.08
N SER A 404 -7.56 -6.84 -4.16
CA SER A 404 -7.38 -5.74 -5.11
C SER A 404 -6.05 -5.90 -5.83
N LYS A 405 -6.07 -6.02 -7.16
CA LYS A 405 -4.88 -6.19 -8.02
C LYS A 405 -3.90 -7.28 -7.51
N GLY A 406 -4.43 -8.38 -6.97
CA GLY A 406 -3.65 -9.52 -6.46
C GLY A 406 -3.18 -9.40 -5.00
N GLN A 407 -3.51 -8.31 -4.30
CA GLN A 407 -3.18 -8.09 -2.89
C GLN A 407 -4.43 -8.18 -2.01
N LEU A 408 -4.29 -8.74 -0.81
CA LEU A 408 -5.36 -8.76 0.19
C LEU A 408 -5.41 -7.40 0.90
N VAL A 409 -6.49 -6.66 0.72
CA VAL A 409 -6.74 -5.36 1.34
C VAL A 409 -8.01 -5.39 2.18
N LYS A 410 -8.19 -4.44 3.10
CA LYS A 410 -9.45 -4.26 3.84
C LYS A 410 -10.26 -3.11 3.23
N THR A 411 -11.56 -3.31 3.07
CA THR A 411 -12.50 -2.34 2.50
C THR A 411 -13.64 -2.04 3.47
N GLY A 412 -14.24 -0.86 3.32
CA GLY A 412 -15.46 -0.49 4.01
C GLY A 412 -16.71 -1.10 3.37
N SER A 413 -17.75 -1.27 4.18
CA SER A 413 -19.07 -1.75 3.74
C SER A 413 -20.18 -1.05 4.52
N GLY A 414 -21.37 -0.95 3.93
CA GLY A 414 -22.59 -0.50 4.62
C GLY A 414 -22.84 -1.26 5.92
N GLU A 415 -22.64 -2.58 5.89
CA GLU A 415 -22.70 -3.45 7.07
C GLU A 415 -21.81 -2.96 8.22
N THR A 416 -20.64 -2.40 7.92
CA THR A 416 -19.75 -1.85 8.97
C THR A 416 -20.34 -0.57 9.56
N CYS A 417 -21.01 0.27 8.76
CA CYS A 417 -21.70 1.46 9.22
C CYS A 417 -22.79 1.12 10.25
N VAL A 418 -23.59 0.08 9.97
CA VAL A 418 -24.72 -0.35 10.82
C VAL A 418 -24.27 -0.90 12.18
N LYS A 419 -22.99 -1.23 12.37
CA LYS A 419 -22.46 -1.59 13.69
C LYS A 419 -22.53 -0.43 14.69
N CYS A 420 -22.43 0.81 14.19
CA CYS A 420 -22.47 2.03 15.00
C CYS A 420 -23.74 2.86 14.74
N HIS A 421 -24.27 2.79 13.52
CA HIS A 421 -25.40 3.57 13.05
C HIS A 421 -26.67 2.71 12.91
N THR A 422 -27.78 3.37 12.58
CA THR A 422 -29.06 2.70 12.36
C THR A 422 -29.03 1.88 11.06
N PRO A 423 -29.92 0.87 10.88
CA PRO A 423 -29.97 0.03 9.69
C PRO A 423 -30.10 0.79 8.36
N GLU A 424 -30.69 1.98 8.37
CA GLU A 424 -30.82 2.83 7.18
C GLU A 424 -29.44 3.27 6.62
N HIS A 425 -28.39 3.24 7.43
CA HIS A 425 -27.03 3.61 7.01
C HIS A 425 -26.33 2.53 6.19
N ASP A 426 -26.93 1.35 6.00
CA ASP A 426 -26.37 0.30 5.14
C ASP A 426 -26.21 0.78 3.69
N LYS A 427 -27.23 1.49 3.17
CA LYS A 427 -27.23 2.02 1.80
C LYS A 427 -26.46 3.33 1.63
N MET A 428 -26.21 4.03 2.73
CA MET A 428 -25.60 5.36 2.72
C MET A 428 -24.26 5.39 1.98
N LEU A 429 -23.43 4.36 2.15
CA LEU A 429 -22.13 4.28 1.48
C LEU A 429 -22.27 4.20 -0.04
N ASP A 430 -23.27 3.46 -0.53
CA ASP A 430 -23.49 3.29 -1.97
C ASP A 430 -24.16 4.55 -2.54
N ASP A 431 -25.15 5.12 -1.85
CA ASP A 431 -25.75 6.41 -2.23
C ASP A 431 -24.70 7.54 -2.31
N TRP A 432 -23.71 7.53 -1.42
CA TRP A 432 -22.61 8.48 -1.45
C TRP A 432 -21.69 8.28 -2.65
N LYS A 433 -21.36 7.03 -3.00
CA LYS A 433 -20.57 6.74 -4.19
C LYS A 433 -21.31 7.17 -5.44
N ASP A 434 -22.60 6.89 -5.55
CA ASP A 434 -23.41 7.26 -6.71
C ASP A 434 -23.47 8.78 -6.91
N VAL A 435 -23.57 9.54 -5.82
CA VAL A 435 -23.47 11.01 -5.88
C VAL A 435 -22.08 11.42 -6.33
N LEU A 436 -21.03 10.93 -5.67
CA LEU A 436 -19.65 11.31 -5.98
C LEU A 436 -19.27 10.95 -7.42
N GLU A 437 -19.74 9.83 -7.96
CA GLU A 437 -19.49 9.43 -9.34
C GLU A 437 -20.09 10.42 -10.34
N ARG A 438 -21.29 10.95 -10.07
CA ARG A 438 -21.89 12.00 -10.91
C ARG A 438 -21.12 13.32 -10.83
N GLU A 439 -20.78 13.77 -9.62
CA GLU A 439 -20.04 15.03 -9.43
C GLU A 439 -18.64 14.96 -10.05
N VAL A 440 -17.95 13.82 -9.85
CA VAL A 440 -16.66 13.54 -10.51
C VAL A 440 -16.83 13.52 -12.03
N GLY A 441 -17.92 12.95 -12.55
CA GLY A 441 -18.23 12.96 -13.97
C GLY A 441 -18.40 14.38 -14.53
N PHE A 442 -19.12 15.24 -13.82
CA PHE A 442 -19.32 16.64 -14.20
C PHE A 442 -17.99 17.40 -14.24
N VAL A 443 -17.14 17.27 -13.21
CA VAL A 443 -15.84 17.94 -13.15
C VAL A 443 -14.93 17.52 -14.31
N LYS A 444 -14.97 16.24 -14.72
CA LYS A 444 -14.21 15.76 -15.89
C LYS A 444 -14.67 16.38 -17.20
N GLU A 445 -15.98 16.58 -17.34
CA GLU A 445 -16.56 17.23 -18.52
C GLU A 445 -16.07 18.68 -18.60
N THR A 446 -16.18 19.44 -17.51
CA THR A 446 -15.67 20.81 -17.43
C THR A 446 -14.16 20.91 -17.65
N GLU A 447 -13.38 19.97 -17.08
CA GLU A 447 -11.93 19.91 -17.33
C GLU A 447 -11.63 19.69 -18.83
N THR A 448 -12.39 18.81 -19.48
CA THR A 448 -12.24 18.53 -20.91
C THR A 448 -12.53 19.78 -21.73
N GLU A 449 -13.62 20.49 -21.43
CA GLU A 449 -13.98 21.75 -22.09
C GLU A 449 -12.88 22.81 -21.93
N ALA A 450 -12.30 22.97 -20.73
CA ALA A 450 -11.20 23.91 -20.48
C ALA A 450 -9.94 23.60 -21.30
N LEU A 451 -9.62 22.31 -21.47
CA LEU A 451 -8.47 21.89 -22.29
C LEU A 451 -8.72 22.07 -23.78
N GLU A 452 -9.93 21.80 -24.24
CA GLU A 452 -10.34 22.04 -25.62
C GLU A 452 -10.30 23.54 -25.94
N ALA A 453 -10.78 24.40 -25.02
CA ALA A 453 -10.67 25.84 -25.12
C ALA A 453 -9.20 26.30 -25.18
N LEU A 454 -8.35 25.76 -24.31
CA LEU A 454 -6.91 26.08 -24.29
C LEU A 454 -6.25 25.70 -25.63
N ALA A 455 -6.52 24.50 -26.13
CA ALA A 455 -6.00 24.03 -27.42
C ALA A 455 -6.52 24.89 -28.59
N ALA A 456 -7.77 25.33 -28.54
CA ALA A 456 -8.36 26.19 -29.57
C ALA A 456 -7.78 27.62 -29.56
N ALA A 457 -7.30 28.08 -28.40
CA ALA A 457 -6.67 29.39 -28.21
C ALA A 457 -5.17 29.41 -28.55
N GLU A 458 -4.53 28.24 -28.68
CA GLU A 458 -3.11 28.14 -29.04
C GLU A 458 -2.81 28.86 -30.37
N GLY A 459 -1.86 29.79 -30.32
CA GLY A 459 -1.46 30.61 -31.47
C GLY A 459 -2.40 31.76 -31.83
N LYS A 460 -3.51 31.95 -31.09
CA LYS A 460 -4.44 33.09 -31.24
C LYS A 460 -4.29 34.14 -30.14
N LEU A 461 -3.97 33.72 -28.92
CA LEU A 461 -3.81 34.58 -27.75
C LEU A 461 -2.34 34.80 -27.38
N ASP A 462 -2.09 35.78 -26.51
CA ASP A 462 -0.76 36.07 -26.00
C ASP A 462 -0.23 34.94 -25.09
N ALA A 463 1.10 34.83 -25.02
CA ALA A 463 1.76 33.76 -24.29
C ALA A 463 1.55 33.84 -22.77
N ALA A 464 1.26 35.02 -22.22
CA ALA A 464 1.08 35.20 -20.78
C ALA A 464 -0.30 34.67 -20.34
N LYS A 465 -1.37 34.99 -21.09
CA LYS A 465 -2.71 34.43 -20.85
C LYS A 465 -2.76 32.92 -21.03
N LEU A 466 -2.07 32.39 -22.04
CA LEU A 466 -1.98 30.94 -22.23
C LEU A 466 -1.25 30.25 -21.06
N GLU A 467 -0.29 30.93 -20.43
CA GLU A 467 0.37 30.41 -19.23
C GLU A 467 -0.54 30.50 -18.00
N GLU A 468 -1.22 31.62 -17.80
CA GLU A 468 -2.23 31.79 -16.74
C GLU A 468 -3.32 30.71 -16.82
N ALA A 469 -3.86 30.45 -18.01
CA ALA A 469 -4.83 29.38 -18.24
C ALA A 469 -4.26 27.98 -17.91
N ARG A 470 -2.99 27.71 -18.24
CA ARG A 470 -2.32 26.44 -17.87
C ARG A 470 -2.16 26.30 -16.36
N GLU A 471 -1.81 27.38 -15.67
CA GLU A 471 -1.68 27.39 -14.20
C GLU A 471 -3.04 27.13 -13.52
N MET A 472 -4.11 27.79 -13.99
CA MET A 472 -5.47 27.59 -13.46
C MET A 472 -5.96 26.15 -13.67
N ILE A 473 -5.77 25.58 -14.87
CA ILE A 473 -6.08 24.17 -15.14
C ILE A 473 -5.27 23.24 -14.23
N ALA A 474 -3.98 23.52 -14.01
CA ALA A 474 -3.15 22.72 -13.13
C ALA A 474 -3.66 22.75 -11.67
N VAL A 475 -4.08 23.92 -11.17
CA VAL A 475 -4.69 24.06 -9.84
C VAL A 475 -5.99 23.27 -9.75
N GLY A 476 -6.89 23.40 -10.74
CA GLY A 476 -8.13 22.62 -10.81
C GLY A 476 -7.88 21.11 -10.79
N GLN A 477 -6.88 20.64 -11.54
CA GLN A 477 -6.45 19.23 -11.55
C GLN A 477 -5.93 18.75 -10.20
N GLU A 478 -5.11 19.55 -9.50
CA GLU A 478 -4.61 19.18 -8.17
C GLU A 478 -5.75 19.01 -7.17
N LEU A 479 -6.72 19.93 -7.18
CA LEU A 479 -7.91 19.86 -6.33
C LEU A 479 -8.80 18.66 -6.67
N PHE A 480 -9.05 18.45 -7.96
CA PHE A 480 -9.85 17.32 -8.44
C PHE A 480 -9.23 15.97 -8.03
N ASN A 481 -7.90 15.85 -8.12
CA ASN A 481 -7.16 14.65 -7.72
C ASN A 481 -7.33 14.31 -6.23
N VAL A 482 -7.48 15.30 -5.34
CA VAL A 482 -7.74 15.06 -3.91
C VAL A 482 -9.01 14.22 -3.73
N VAL A 483 -10.07 14.55 -4.47
CA VAL A 483 -11.37 13.88 -4.33
C VAL A 483 -11.40 12.57 -5.11
N GLN A 484 -10.90 12.59 -6.34
CA GLN A 484 -10.91 11.41 -7.22
C GLN A 484 -10.07 10.27 -6.65
N ILE A 485 -8.84 10.55 -6.23
CA ILE A 485 -7.92 9.54 -5.67
C ILE A 485 -8.28 9.24 -4.21
N GLY A 486 -8.65 10.28 -3.45
CA GLY A 486 -9.02 10.16 -2.04
C GLY A 486 -10.32 9.41 -1.82
N ASN A 487 -11.15 9.25 -2.86
CA ASN A 487 -12.50 8.70 -2.78
C ASN A 487 -13.35 9.47 -1.76
N GLY A 488 -14.12 10.44 -2.24
CA GLY A 488 -14.81 11.47 -1.44
C GLY A 488 -15.73 10.97 -0.30
N VAL A 489 -15.98 9.67 -0.17
CA VAL A 489 -16.73 9.06 0.94
C VAL A 489 -16.09 9.31 2.31
N HIS A 490 -14.77 9.57 2.37
CA HIS A 490 -14.09 9.90 3.61
C HIS A 490 -14.57 11.23 4.21
N ASN A 491 -15.05 12.15 3.37
CA ASN A 491 -15.70 13.38 3.79
C ASN A 491 -16.51 13.97 2.62
N LYS A 492 -17.76 13.51 2.46
CA LYS A 492 -18.59 13.88 1.31
C LYS A 492 -18.74 15.40 1.17
N LYS A 493 -19.09 16.09 2.27
CA LYS A 493 -19.30 17.55 2.24
C LYS A 493 -18.05 18.29 1.78
N TYR A 494 -16.91 17.96 2.38
CA TYR A 494 -15.65 18.61 2.02
C TYR A 494 -15.24 18.29 0.58
N SER A 495 -15.50 17.06 0.12
CA SER A 495 -15.23 16.65 -1.25
C SER A 495 -16.01 17.50 -2.26
N ILE A 496 -17.31 17.75 -2.03
CA ILE A 496 -18.09 18.64 -2.91
C ILE A 496 -17.50 20.05 -2.93
N MET A 497 -17.14 20.61 -1.78
CA MET A 497 -16.52 21.95 -1.72
C MET A 497 -15.20 22.04 -2.49
N ILE A 498 -14.42 20.95 -2.53
CA ILE A 498 -13.18 20.89 -3.31
C ILE A 498 -13.48 20.76 -4.81
N LEU A 499 -14.49 19.96 -5.18
CA LEU A 499 -14.92 19.83 -6.57
C LEU A 499 -15.48 21.14 -7.11
N ASP A 500 -16.26 21.88 -6.31
CA ASP A 500 -16.77 23.21 -6.68
C ASP A 500 -15.62 24.17 -7.02
N GLU A 501 -14.57 24.23 -6.20
CA GLU A 501 -13.38 25.05 -6.48
C GLU A 501 -12.62 24.57 -7.73
N ALA A 502 -12.53 23.26 -7.94
CA ALA A 502 -11.91 22.71 -9.15
C ALA A 502 -12.68 23.12 -10.41
N ILE A 503 -14.02 23.04 -10.36
CA ILE A 503 -14.92 23.50 -11.43
C ILE A 503 -14.71 24.99 -11.69
N THR A 504 -14.67 25.83 -10.65
CA THR A 504 -14.42 27.27 -10.81
C THR A 504 -13.11 27.55 -11.52
N ASN A 505 -12.02 26.82 -11.21
CA ASN A 505 -10.76 26.99 -11.93
C ASN A 505 -10.88 26.63 -13.43
N PHE A 506 -11.67 25.62 -13.78
CA PHE A 506 -11.89 25.23 -15.18
C PHE A 506 -12.82 26.21 -15.91
N GLU A 507 -13.95 26.61 -15.30
CA GLU A 507 -14.89 27.58 -15.85
C GLU A 507 -14.24 28.96 -16.04
N ASP A 508 -13.51 29.47 -15.04
CA ASP A 508 -12.79 30.73 -15.13
C ASP A 508 -11.68 30.66 -16.21
N THR A 509 -11.10 29.48 -16.45
CA THR A 509 -10.15 29.29 -17.56
C THR A 509 -10.85 29.41 -18.91
N ILE A 510 -12.02 28.79 -19.08
CA ILE A 510 -12.82 28.88 -20.31
C ILE A 510 -13.17 30.35 -20.56
N ASP A 511 -13.68 31.07 -19.56
CA ASP A 511 -14.03 32.48 -19.65
C ASP A 511 -12.80 33.36 -20.00
N LEU A 512 -11.65 33.10 -19.38
CA LEU A 512 -10.39 33.81 -19.70
C LEU A 512 -10.02 33.65 -21.17
N LEU A 513 -10.17 32.44 -21.71
CA LEU A 513 -9.82 32.11 -23.10
C LEU A 513 -10.85 32.60 -24.11
N ASP A 514 -12.13 32.68 -23.73
CA ASP A 514 -13.23 33.15 -24.59
C ASP A 514 -13.36 34.67 -24.62
N SER A 515 -12.83 35.38 -23.63
CA SER A 515 -12.95 36.84 -23.49
C SER A 515 -12.40 37.69 -24.66
N GLU A 516 -11.74 37.07 -25.65
CA GLU A 516 -11.17 37.75 -26.84
C GLU A 516 -11.36 37.03 -28.20
N ASN A 517 -12.33 36.11 -28.33
CA ASN A 517 -12.74 35.61 -29.66
C ASN A 517 -13.65 36.59 -30.43
#